data_AF-A0A2M6GIP4-F1
#
_entry.id   AF-A0A2M6GIP4-F1
#
_cell.length_a   1.000
_cell.length_b   1.000
_cell.length_c   1.000
_cell.angle_alpha   90.00
_cell.angle_beta   90.00
_cell.angle_gamma   90.00
#
_symmetry.space_group_name_H-M   'P 1'
#
loop_
_entity.id
_entity.type
_entity.pdbx_description
1 polymer ?
#
loop_
_entity_poly.entity_id
_entity_poly.type
_entity_poly.pdbx_seq_one_letter_code
_entity_poly.pdbx_strand_id
1 'polypeptide(L)'
;MRLSEISNIIKENLEGLSNTLLNVDDLVINNNQHRRVKNLIEFRQSINNLDSANLFQQLIEVIKKQQIFNMTADSLVLSYAEFKSFADLSNDLLHITKEFVKYIDIALPQVQDDEISIKLPEFRTFDEFFKILKILEKAFEQAIINETINGSVTIGGFEPGSRWINVKVGSQAAAYLIGTLVWAGVTISNQKNTDALMEENLRTKKLQNDALDAVVEANKRQIDLLIQTEAEHIYDEKFGNGPEQVEKLKLSIKSFAEIINMGGEVHPALSAPESIKLEFPERIPLHLIESRTKRIEKESTSDNDQD
;
A
#
# COMPACT_ATOMS: atom_id res chain seq x y z
N MET A 1 8.20 1.95 -7.64
CA MET A 1 8.15 2.75 -6.40
C MET A 1 7.74 4.16 -6.79
N ARG A 2 6.82 4.78 -6.05
CA ARG A 2 6.41 6.16 -6.31
C ARG A 2 7.41 7.13 -5.65
N LEU A 3 7.55 8.35 -6.16
CA LEU A 3 8.46 9.37 -5.62
C LEU A 3 8.19 9.65 -4.14
N SER A 4 6.93 9.61 -3.71
CA SER A 4 6.54 9.77 -2.30
C SER A 4 7.10 8.65 -1.41
N GLU A 5 7.10 7.40 -1.89
CA GLU A 5 7.72 6.25 -1.18
C GLU A 5 9.24 6.41 -1.11
N ILE A 6 9.87 6.85 -2.21
CA ILE A 6 11.31 7.12 -2.25
C ILE A 6 11.68 8.20 -1.23
N SER A 7 10.91 9.29 -1.17
CA SER A 7 11.13 10.37 -0.19
C SER A 7 11.06 9.85 1.24
N ASN A 8 10.04 9.05 1.57
CA ASN A 8 9.89 8.46 2.90
C ASN A 8 11.06 7.54 3.27
N ILE A 9 11.45 6.63 2.38
CA ILE A 9 12.60 5.74 2.62
C ILE A 9 13.86 6.56 2.90
N ILE A 10 14.10 7.65 2.16
CA ILE A 10 15.27 8.49 2.43
C ILE A 10 15.14 9.18 3.79
N LYS A 11 13.99 9.80 4.09
CA LYS A 11 13.74 10.52 5.34
C LYS A 11 13.93 9.64 6.58
N GLU A 12 13.39 8.42 6.56
CA GLU A 12 13.53 7.42 7.63
C GLU A 12 14.98 7.01 7.90
N ASN A 13 15.87 7.19 6.91
CA ASN A 13 17.27 6.75 6.99
C ASN A 13 18.27 7.92 7.10
N LEU A 14 17.81 9.18 7.08
CA LEU A 14 18.68 10.36 7.20
C LEU A 14 19.39 10.43 8.56
N GLU A 15 18.69 10.07 9.63
CA GLU A 15 19.24 10.11 10.99
C GLU A 15 20.42 9.15 11.13
N GLY A 16 20.25 7.88 10.74
CA GLY A 16 21.31 6.87 10.79
C GLY A 16 22.53 7.19 9.92
N LEU A 17 22.34 7.85 8.78
CA LEU A 17 23.46 8.38 7.99
C LEU A 17 24.21 9.51 8.70
N SER A 18 23.49 10.40 9.38
CA SER A 18 24.08 11.57 10.05
C SER A 18 24.74 11.26 11.39
N ASN A 19 24.15 10.37 12.19
CA ASN A 19 24.61 10.05 13.55
C ASN A 19 26.04 9.51 13.58
N THR A 20 26.43 8.74 12.56
CA THR A 20 27.77 8.15 12.47
C THR A 20 28.87 9.19 12.20
N LEU A 21 28.53 10.27 11.50
CA LEU A 21 29.45 11.39 11.24
C LEU A 21 29.63 12.28 12.46
N LEU A 22 28.63 12.33 13.35
CA LEU A 22 28.61 13.16 14.55
C LEU A 22 29.26 12.46 15.76
N ASN A 23 29.22 11.13 15.83
CA ASN A 23 29.71 10.36 16.97
C ASN A 23 31.13 9.81 16.73
N VAL A 24 32.10 10.71 16.80
CA VAL A 24 33.51 10.40 16.55
C VAL A 24 34.39 10.86 17.71
N ASP A 25 35.18 9.94 18.28
CA ASP A 25 36.20 10.29 19.28
C ASP A 25 37.58 10.41 18.61
N ASP A 26 38.32 11.49 18.90
CA ASP A 26 39.74 11.57 18.55
C ASP A 26 40.58 10.70 19.48
N LEU A 27 41.51 9.93 18.91
CA LEU A 27 42.41 9.03 19.63
C LEU A 27 43.86 9.27 19.18
N VAL A 28 44.80 9.14 20.11
CA VAL A 28 46.24 9.10 19.78
C VAL A 28 46.77 7.72 20.12
N ILE A 29 47.24 7.00 19.11
CA ILE A 29 47.81 5.66 19.26
C ILE A 29 49.21 5.70 18.62
N ASN A 30 50.26 5.40 19.40
CA ASN A 30 51.65 5.39 18.90
C ASN A 30 52.06 6.68 18.17
N ASN A 31 51.71 7.86 18.71
CA ASN A 31 51.91 9.18 18.09
C ASN A 31 51.19 9.43 16.75
N ASN A 32 50.34 8.50 16.31
CA ASN A 32 49.48 8.68 15.14
C ASN A 32 48.07 9.09 15.58
N GLN A 33 47.43 9.93 14.77
CA GLN A 33 46.04 10.32 14.95
C GLN A 33 45.12 9.24 14.41
N HIS A 34 44.24 8.76 15.28
CA HIS A 34 43.18 7.80 14.98
C HIS A 34 41.84 8.40 15.36
N ARG A 35 40.78 7.84 14.78
CA ARG A 35 39.41 8.20 15.14
C ARG A 35 38.59 6.97 15.43
N ARG A 36 37.82 6.99 16.51
CA ARG A 36 36.81 5.98 16.79
C ARG A 36 35.47 6.46 16.28
N VAL A 37 34.96 5.79 15.26
CA VAL A 37 33.60 6.00 14.73
C VAL A 37 32.63 5.10 15.50
N LYS A 38 31.47 5.62 15.89
CA LYS A 38 30.39 4.89 16.61
C LYS A 38 29.10 4.86 15.78
N ASN A 39 28.09 4.13 16.26
CA ASN A 39 26.77 3.96 15.65
C ASN A 39 26.79 3.31 14.26
N LEU A 40 27.77 2.43 14.04
CA LEU A 40 27.94 1.77 12.74
C LEU A 40 26.79 0.81 12.40
N ILE A 41 26.07 0.28 13.39
CA ILE A 41 24.90 -0.57 13.15
C ILE A 41 23.80 0.21 12.43
N GLU A 42 23.44 1.38 12.98
CA GLU A 42 22.40 2.25 12.43
C GLU A 42 22.76 2.71 11.01
N PHE A 43 24.01 3.13 10.81
CA PHE A 43 24.52 3.50 9.48
C PHE A 43 24.40 2.35 8.47
N ARG A 44 24.82 1.14 8.84
CA ARG A 44 24.73 -0.02 7.95
C ARG A 44 23.28 -0.37 7.61
N GLN A 45 22.37 -0.25 8.58
CA GLN A 45 20.94 -0.41 8.34
C GLN A 45 20.43 0.63 7.34
N SER A 46 20.77 1.91 7.52
CA SER A 46 20.40 2.97 6.58
C SER A 46 20.91 2.72 5.16
N ILE A 47 22.17 2.33 5.01
CA ILE A 47 22.74 1.96 3.70
C ILE A 47 22.01 0.76 3.08
N ASN A 48 21.70 -0.28 3.86
CA ASN A 48 20.98 -1.45 3.34
C ASN A 48 19.54 -1.14 2.93
N ASN A 49 18.86 -0.25 3.66
CA ASN A 49 17.51 0.20 3.32
C ASN A 49 17.52 0.98 2.00
N LEU A 50 18.47 1.91 1.83
CA LEU A 50 18.65 2.64 0.57
C LEU A 50 19.02 1.72 -0.60
N ASP A 51 19.86 0.71 -0.34
CA ASP A 51 20.26 -0.27 -1.33
C ASP A 51 19.09 -1.15 -1.80
N SER A 52 18.28 -1.62 -0.85
CA SER A 52 17.09 -2.43 -1.14
C SER A 52 16.06 -1.66 -1.99
N ALA A 53 16.07 -0.32 -1.90
CA ALA A 53 15.27 0.57 -2.73
C ALA A 53 15.92 0.92 -4.09
N ASN A 54 17.10 0.37 -4.40
CA ASN A 54 17.92 0.67 -5.58
C ASN A 54 18.31 2.15 -5.69
N LEU A 55 18.48 2.84 -4.56
CA LEU A 55 18.85 4.26 -4.53
C LEU A 55 20.38 4.42 -4.43
N PHE A 56 20.93 5.46 -5.08
CA PHE A 56 22.35 5.87 -4.95
C PHE A 56 23.40 4.76 -5.14
N GLN A 57 23.09 3.78 -6.01
CA GLN A 57 23.85 2.53 -6.16
C GLN A 57 25.36 2.72 -6.32
N GLN A 58 25.78 3.69 -7.14
CA GLN A 58 27.20 3.97 -7.37
C GLN A 58 27.96 4.33 -6.08
N LEU A 59 27.36 5.12 -5.19
CA LEU A 59 27.96 5.50 -3.91
C LEU A 59 27.85 4.38 -2.89
N ILE A 60 26.70 3.72 -2.83
CA ILE A 60 26.46 2.60 -1.91
C ILE A 60 27.46 1.47 -2.16
N GLU A 61 27.71 1.09 -3.41
CA GLU A 61 28.68 0.05 -3.74
C GLU A 61 30.10 0.38 -3.27
N VAL A 62 30.50 1.66 -3.32
CA VAL A 62 31.81 2.12 -2.84
C VAL A 62 31.86 2.09 -1.30
N ILE A 63 30.78 2.49 -0.63
CA ILE A 63 30.67 2.45 0.84
C ILE A 63 30.68 1.00 1.34
N LYS A 64 29.97 0.08 0.68
CA LYS A 64 29.91 -1.34 1.08
C LYS A 64 31.26 -2.06 0.99
N LYS A 65 32.19 -1.55 0.18
CA LYS A 65 33.58 -2.05 0.10
C LYS A 65 34.45 -1.60 1.27
N GLN A 66 34.04 -0.60 2.04
CA GLN A 66 34.79 -0.13 3.21
C GLN A 66 34.73 -1.14 4.36
N GLN A 67 35.79 -1.19 5.17
CA GLN A 67 35.86 -2.09 6.32
C GLN A 67 34.70 -1.86 7.32
N ILE A 68 34.26 -0.62 7.49
CA ILE A 68 33.13 -0.23 8.35
C ILE A 68 31.85 -1.04 8.04
N PHE A 69 31.65 -1.40 6.78
CA PHE A 69 30.44 -2.09 6.35
C PHE A 69 30.45 -3.59 6.66
N ASN A 70 31.64 -4.20 6.69
CA ASN A 70 31.80 -5.66 6.77
C ASN A 70 32.02 -6.17 8.21
N MET A 71 31.87 -5.29 9.20
CA MET A 71 32.05 -5.62 10.62
C MET A 71 30.73 -5.65 11.38
N THR A 72 30.64 -6.50 12.39
CA THR A 72 29.48 -6.59 13.29
C THR A 72 29.52 -5.57 14.42
N ALA A 73 30.70 -5.04 14.74
CA ALA A 73 30.89 -4.06 15.81
C ALA A 73 30.17 -2.74 15.50
N ASP A 74 29.65 -2.10 16.55
CA ASP A 74 29.00 -0.79 16.47
C ASP A 74 29.99 0.38 16.51
N SER A 75 31.28 0.09 16.74
CA SER A 75 32.35 1.08 16.65
C SER A 75 33.60 0.50 16.01
N LEU A 76 34.38 1.36 15.37
CA LEU A 76 35.64 1.02 14.72
C LEU A 76 36.67 2.13 14.90
N VAL A 77 37.90 1.75 15.21
CA VAL A 77 39.04 2.67 15.22
C VAL A 77 39.69 2.66 13.85
N LEU A 78 39.80 3.84 13.25
CA LEU A 78 40.40 4.06 11.95
C LEU A 78 41.62 4.98 12.08
N SER A 79 42.57 4.84 11.17
CA SER A 79 43.56 5.90 10.95
C SER A 79 42.88 7.17 10.44
N TYR A 80 43.53 8.33 10.58
CA TYR A 80 43.00 9.58 10.06
C TYR A 80 42.68 9.53 8.55
N ALA A 81 43.50 8.85 7.74
CA ALA A 81 43.29 8.73 6.29
C ALA A 81 42.05 7.89 5.95
N GLU A 82 41.88 6.73 6.61
CA GLU A 82 40.70 5.88 6.46
C GLU A 82 39.44 6.60 6.92
N PHE A 83 39.50 7.28 8.06
CA PHE A 83 38.38 8.09 8.55
C PHE A 83 38.00 9.17 7.55
N LYS A 84 38.98 9.92 7.01
CA LYS A 84 38.71 10.99 6.05
C LYS A 84 38.02 10.44 4.80
N SER A 85 38.54 9.35 4.22
CA SER A 85 37.92 8.72 3.05
C SER A 85 36.49 8.26 3.32
N PHE A 86 36.23 7.69 4.50
CA PHE A 86 34.89 7.29 4.91
C PHE A 86 33.96 8.50 5.11
N ALA A 87 34.46 9.55 5.79
CA ALA A 87 33.70 10.75 6.09
C ALA A 87 33.31 11.49 4.80
N ASP A 88 34.23 11.59 3.84
CA ASP A 88 33.96 12.23 2.54
C ASP A 88 32.83 11.49 1.79
N LEU A 89 32.92 10.16 1.65
CA LEU A 89 31.87 9.35 1.01
C LEU A 89 30.52 9.45 1.73
N SER A 90 30.52 9.44 3.06
CA SER A 90 29.31 9.50 3.86
C SER A 90 28.66 10.89 3.81
N ASN A 91 29.48 11.95 3.79
CA ASN A 91 29.02 13.32 3.60
C ASN A 91 28.43 13.53 2.20
N ASP A 92 29.06 12.97 1.16
CA ASP A 92 28.54 13.04 -0.22
C ASP A 92 27.17 12.37 -0.30
N LEU A 93 27.02 11.15 0.25
CA LEU A 93 25.74 10.47 0.29
C LEU A 93 24.70 11.27 1.10
N LEU A 94 25.07 11.78 2.27
CA LEU A 94 24.19 12.59 3.12
C LEU A 94 23.74 13.88 2.44
N HIS A 95 24.65 14.53 1.71
CA HIS A 95 24.33 15.74 0.96
C HIS A 95 23.36 15.44 -0.19
N ILE A 96 23.66 14.43 -1.00
CA ILE A 96 22.82 14.04 -2.14
C ILE A 96 21.43 13.60 -1.68
N THR A 97 21.35 12.78 -0.63
CA THR A 97 20.07 12.33 -0.06
C THR A 97 19.22 13.50 0.45
N LYS A 98 19.82 14.46 1.16
CA LYS A 98 19.12 15.68 1.63
C LYS A 98 18.62 16.56 0.49
N GLU A 99 19.48 16.87 -0.47
CA GLU A 99 19.08 17.69 -1.62
C GLU A 99 18.01 16.99 -2.45
N PHE A 100 18.13 15.68 -2.66
CA PHE A 100 17.14 14.91 -3.41
C PHE A 100 15.77 14.91 -2.72
N VAL A 101 15.71 14.73 -1.40
CA VAL A 101 14.46 14.86 -0.63
C VAL A 101 13.87 16.26 -0.77
N LYS A 102 14.68 17.30 -0.64
CA LYS A 102 14.23 18.69 -0.80
C LYS A 102 13.62 18.94 -2.18
N TYR A 103 14.24 18.43 -3.24
CA TYR A 103 13.68 18.53 -4.59
C TYR A 103 12.39 17.74 -4.77
N ILE A 104 12.32 16.54 -4.19
CA ILE A 104 11.08 15.74 -4.20
C ILE A 104 9.96 16.47 -3.46
N ASP A 105 10.22 17.03 -2.29
CA ASP A 105 9.23 17.74 -1.48
C ASP A 105 8.69 19.01 -2.17
N ILE A 106 9.49 19.63 -3.07
CA ILE A 106 9.03 20.72 -3.94
C ILE A 106 8.18 20.19 -5.10
N ALA A 107 8.55 19.03 -5.66
CA ALA A 107 7.89 18.45 -6.83
C ALA A 107 6.57 17.73 -6.49
N LEU A 108 6.42 17.24 -5.27
CA LEU A 108 5.25 16.50 -4.83
C LEU A 108 4.18 17.41 -4.25
N PRO A 109 2.89 17.18 -4.58
CA PRO A 109 1.79 17.82 -3.89
C PRO A 109 1.76 17.39 -2.41
N GLN A 110 1.44 18.31 -1.52
CA GLN A 110 1.24 18.01 -0.11
C GLN A 110 -0.03 17.18 0.05
N VAL A 111 0.13 15.92 0.46
CA VAL A 111 -0.96 14.96 0.67
C VAL A 111 -1.58 15.20 2.05
N GLN A 112 -2.90 15.28 2.11
CA GLN A 112 -3.67 15.47 3.35
C GLN A 112 -4.20 14.13 3.90
N ASP A 113 -4.54 14.10 5.18
CA ASP A 113 -4.97 12.88 5.88
C ASP A 113 -6.32 12.33 5.41
N ASP A 114 -7.11 13.16 4.73
CA ASP A 114 -8.37 12.81 4.08
C ASP A 114 -8.20 12.52 2.57
N GLU A 115 -6.97 12.26 2.12
CA GLU A 115 -6.69 11.80 0.75
C GLU A 115 -6.57 10.27 0.66
N ILE A 116 -7.06 9.74 -0.46
CA ILE A 116 -6.90 8.34 -0.87
C ILE A 116 -5.97 8.32 -2.08
N SER A 117 -4.90 7.53 -2.01
CA SER A 117 -3.93 7.33 -3.08
C SER A 117 -4.34 6.14 -3.95
N ILE A 118 -4.55 6.36 -5.24
CA ILE A 118 -5.01 5.35 -6.18
C ILE A 118 -3.98 5.17 -7.28
N LYS A 119 -3.46 3.95 -7.43
CA LYS A 119 -2.70 3.55 -8.61
C LYS A 119 -3.67 3.11 -9.68
N LEU A 120 -3.72 3.85 -10.78
CA LEU A 120 -4.62 3.53 -11.88
C LEU A 120 -4.20 2.22 -12.58
N PRO A 121 -5.17 1.42 -13.06
CA PRO A 121 -4.93 0.32 -14.00
C PRO A 121 -4.11 0.73 -15.22
N GLU A 122 -3.64 -0.25 -16.00
CA GLU A 122 -2.98 0.06 -17.27
C GLU A 122 -3.98 0.59 -18.30
N PHE A 123 -3.59 1.63 -19.04
CA PHE A 123 -4.36 2.21 -20.13
C PHE A 123 -3.40 2.71 -21.22
N ARG A 124 -3.86 2.66 -22.47
CA ARG A 124 -3.13 3.11 -23.66
C ARG A 124 -3.88 4.19 -24.44
N THR A 125 -5.17 4.36 -24.16
CA THR A 125 -6.04 5.31 -24.85
C THR A 125 -6.76 6.23 -23.87
N PHE A 126 -7.19 7.40 -24.35
CA PHE A 126 -8.02 8.30 -23.56
C PHE A 126 -9.35 7.67 -23.16
N ASP A 127 -9.95 6.86 -24.03
CA ASP A 127 -11.23 6.19 -23.74
C ASP A 127 -11.10 5.19 -22.59
N GLU A 128 -10.01 4.42 -22.53
CA GLU A 128 -9.70 3.54 -21.41
C GLU A 128 -9.50 4.34 -20.11
N PHE A 129 -8.74 5.43 -20.18
CA PHE A 129 -8.53 6.32 -19.04
C PHE A 129 -9.87 6.89 -18.52
N PHE A 130 -10.73 7.41 -19.39
CA PHE A 130 -12.04 7.92 -19.00
C PHE A 130 -12.97 6.85 -18.43
N LYS A 131 -12.91 5.61 -18.93
CA LYS A 131 -13.65 4.48 -18.34
C LYS A 131 -13.20 4.21 -16.91
N ILE A 132 -11.89 4.16 -16.68
CA ILE A 132 -11.32 3.98 -15.33
C ILE A 132 -11.80 5.10 -14.40
N LEU A 133 -11.73 6.37 -14.83
CA LEU A 133 -12.18 7.50 -14.02
C LEU A 133 -13.68 7.42 -13.68
N LYS A 134 -14.53 6.98 -14.61
CA LYS A 134 -15.97 6.80 -14.36
C LYS A 134 -16.27 5.67 -13.36
N ILE A 135 -15.47 4.61 -13.37
CA ILE A 135 -15.61 3.53 -12.38
C ILE A 135 -15.21 4.06 -11.00
N LEU A 136 -14.11 4.84 -10.92
CA LEU A 136 -13.68 5.48 -9.68
C LEU A 136 -14.70 6.48 -9.17
N GLU A 137 -15.23 7.37 -10.02
CA GLU A 137 -16.30 8.31 -9.68
C GLU A 137 -17.47 7.56 -9.01
N LYS A 138 -17.95 6.47 -9.62
CA LYS A 138 -19.01 5.63 -9.02
C LYS A 138 -18.58 4.97 -7.70
N ALA A 139 -17.34 4.49 -7.61
CA ALA A 139 -16.84 3.81 -6.42
C ALA A 139 -16.83 4.73 -5.18
N PHE A 140 -16.56 6.03 -5.39
CA PHE A 140 -16.51 7.01 -4.32
C PHE A 140 -17.88 7.67 -4.09
N GLU A 141 -18.47 8.29 -5.12
CA GLU A 141 -19.61 9.19 -4.97
C GLU A 141 -20.85 8.50 -4.40
N GLN A 142 -21.08 7.24 -4.78
CA GLN A 142 -22.23 6.47 -4.32
C GLN A 142 -22.18 6.21 -2.80
N ALA A 143 -20.98 6.05 -2.25
CA ALA A 143 -20.80 5.67 -0.85
C ALA A 143 -20.76 6.86 0.10
N ILE A 144 -20.09 7.95 -0.28
CA ILE A 144 -19.70 9.00 0.69
C ILE A 144 -20.47 10.31 0.54
N ILE A 145 -21.14 10.56 -0.59
CA ILE A 145 -21.93 11.77 -0.80
C ILE A 145 -23.36 11.52 -0.31
N ASN A 146 -23.56 11.69 0.99
CA ASN A 146 -24.86 11.59 1.67
C ASN A 146 -24.83 12.35 2.99
N GLU A 147 -26.00 12.52 3.62
CA GLU A 147 -26.15 13.28 4.87
C GLU A 147 -25.41 12.66 6.06
N THR A 148 -25.20 11.34 6.07
CA THR A 148 -24.56 10.62 7.18
C THR A 148 -23.04 10.79 7.18
N ILE A 149 -22.40 10.60 6.03
CA ILE A 149 -20.93 10.65 5.88
C ILE A 149 -20.44 12.06 5.56
N ASN A 150 -21.28 12.84 4.87
CA ASN A 150 -20.99 14.20 4.43
C ASN A 150 -19.61 14.31 3.75
N GLY A 151 -19.29 13.33 2.90
CA GLY A 151 -18.06 13.29 2.12
C GLY A 151 -18.14 14.15 0.87
N SER A 152 -16.99 14.33 0.23
CA SER A 152 -16.86 14.97 -1.08
C SER A 152 -15.91 14.16 -1.94
N VAL A 153 -15.85 14.41 -3.25
CA VAL A 153 -14.86 13.78 -4.12
C VAL A 153 -14.22 14.86 -4.96
N THR A 154 -12.93 15.13 -4.74
CA THR A 154 -12.17 16.06 -5.57
C THR A 154 -10.78 15.50 -5.88
N ILE A 155 -10.25 15.86 -7.05
CA ILE A 155 -8.89 15.44 -7.43
C ILE A 155 -7.88 16.27 -6.64
N GLY A 156 -7.10 15.62 -5.78
CA GLY A 156 -6.01 16.23 -5.02
C GLY A 156 -4.75 16.45 -5.87
N GLY A 157 -4.55 15.64 -6.89
CA GLY A 157 -3.47 15.78 -7.87
C GLY A 157 -2.98 14.45 -8.41
N PHE A 158 -2.00 14.53 -9.32
CA PHE A 158 -1.29 13.36 -9.84
C PHE A 158 0.15 13.38 -9.32
N GLU A 159 0.68 12.21 -9.01
CA GLU A 159 2.08 12.09 -8.65
C GLU A 159 2.94 12.02 -9.93
N PRO A 160 3.87 12.99 -10.14
CA PRO A 160 4.64 13.08 -11.37
C PRO A 160 5.39 11.80 -11.73
N GLY A 161 5.39 11.46 -13.03
CA GLY A 161 6.09 10.29 -13.56
C GLY A 161 5.47 8.95 -13.15
N SER A 162 4.24 8.95 -12.65
CA SER A 162 3.56 7.75 -12.16
C SER A 162 2.10 7.69 -12.65
N ARG A 163 1.43 6.57 -12.34
CA ARG A 163 -0.02 6.39 -12.54
C ARG A 163 -0.82 6.57 -11.25
N TRP A 164 -0.26 7.30 -10.28
CA TRP A 164 -0.93 7.57 -9.02
C TRP A 164 -1.72 8.88 -9.09
N ILE A 165 -2.96 8.82 -8.64
CA ILE A 165 -3.83 9.97 -8.41
C ILE A 165 -4.21 10.00 -6.94
N ASN A 166 -4.21 11.20 -6.35
CA ASN A 166 -4.77 11.41 -5.02
C ASN A 166 -6.18 11.98 -5.15
N VAL A 167 -7.10 11.41 -4.38
CA VAL A 167 -8.51 11.83 -4.31
C VAL A 167 -8.79 12.30 -2.90
N LYS A 168 -9.22 13.54 -2.74
CA LYS A 168 -9.67 14.12 -1.47
C LYS A 168 -11.11 13.70 -1.23
N VAL A 169 -11.37 13.17 -0.03
CA VAL A 169 -12.70 12.71 0.36
C VAL A 169 -13.42 13.63 1.35
N GLY A 170 -12.75 14.68 1.83
CA GLY A 170 -13.33 15.78 2.62
C GLY A 170 -13.52 15.50 4.11
N SER A 171 -13.48 14.23 4.54
CA SER A 171 -13.53 13.87 5.95
C SER A 171 -12.81 12.54 6.23
N GLN A 172 -12.32 12.38 7.46
CA GLN A 172 -11.73 11.12 7.91
C GLN A 172 -12.78 9.98 7.96
N ALA A 173 -14.04 10.29 8.24
CA ALA A 173 -15.13 9.32 8.21
C ALA A 173 -15.37 8.78 6.79
N ALA A 174 -15.28 9.64 5.77
CA ALA A 174 -15.33 9.23 4.38
C ALA A 174 -14.11 8.36 4.02
N ALA A 175 -12.91 8.75 4.45
CA ALA A 175 -11.68 7.97 4.20
C ALA A 175 -11.75 6.58 4.82
N TYR A 176 -12.27 6.49 6.05
CA TYR A 176 -12.53 5.23 6.75
C TYR A 176 -13.50 4.34 5.95
N LEU A 177 -14.65 4.87 5.55
CA LEU A 177 -15.65 4.12 4.79
C LEU A 177 -15.09 3.63 3.45
N ILE A 178 -14.31 4.45 2.74
CA ILE A 178 -13.62 4.04 1.52
C ILE A 178 -12.66 2.87 1.82
N GLY A 179 -11.90 2.92 2.91
CA GLY A 179 -11.05 1.80 3.34
C GLY A 179 -11.83 0.50 3.48
N THR A 180 -12.95 0.52 4.21
CA THR A 180 -13.81 -0.65 4.40
C THR A 180 -14.38 -1.17 3.06
N LEU A 181 -14.79 -0.27 2.16
CA LEU A 181 -15.29 -0.63 0.83
C LEU A 181 -14.21 -1.23 -0.08
N VAL A 182 -12.99 -0.70 0.00
CA VAL A 182 -11.82 -1.23 -0.71
C VAL A 182 -11.50 -2.63 -0.19
N TRP A 183 -11.56 -2.85 1.13
CA TRP A 183 -11.35 -4.17 1.72
C TRP A 183 -12.36 -5.19 1.16
N ALA A 184 -13.65 -4.86 1.21
CA ALA A 184 -14.69 -5.68 0.61
C ALA A 184 -14.43 -5.91 -0.89
N GLY A 185 -14.07 -4.87 -1.64
CA GLY A 185 -13.72 -4.95 -3.05
C GLY A 185 -12.56 -5.93 -3.33
N VAL A 186 -11.52 -5.92 -2.49
CA VAL A 186 -10.41 -6.88 -2.57
C VAL A 186 -10.88 -8.30 -2.28
N THR A 187 -11.67 -8.52 -1.22
CA THR A 187 -12.26 -9.84 -0.91
C THR A 187 -13.04 -10.40 -2.10
N ILE A 188 -13.89 -9.58 -2.73
CA ILE A 188 -14.63 -9.98 -3.94
C ILE A 188 -13.70 -10.29 -5.11
N SER A 189 -12.66 -9.46 -5.32
CA SER A 189 -11.66 -9.68 -6.37
C SER A 189 -10.94 -11.02 -6.21
N ASN A 190 -10.59 -11.38 -4.97
CA ASN A 190 -9.90 -12.63 -4.65
C ASN A 190 -10.77 -13.85 -4.90
N GLN A 191 -12.05 -13.77 -4.49
CA GLN A 191 -12.99 -14.85 -4.76
C GLN A 191 -13.18 -15.03 -6.28
N LYS A 192 -13.34 -13.94 -7.05
CA LYS A 192 -13.45 -14.03 -8.52
C LYS A 192 -12.23 -14.68 -9.17
N ASN A 193 -11.02 -14.33 -8.72
CA ASN A 193 -9.79 -14.93 -9.23
C ASN A 193 -9.71 -16.42 -8.89
N THR A 194 -10.14 -16.80 -7.68
CA THR A 194 -10.21 -18.21 -7.25
C THR A 194 -11.20 -19.01 -8.11
N ASP A 195 -12.38 -18.44 -8.35
CA ASP A 195 -13.42 -19.04 -9.17
C ASP A 195 -12.96 -19.23 -10.62
N ALA A 196 -12.25 -18.25 -11.18
CA ALA A 196 -11.69 -18.32 -12.54
C ALA A 196 -10.64 -19.44 -12.66
N LEU A 197 -9.74 -19.58 -11.69
CA LEU A 197 -8.76 -20.67 -11.65
C LEU A 197 -9.44 -22.04 -11.51
N MET A 198 -10.49 -22.13 -10.70
CA MET A 198 -11.28 -23.35 -10.56
C MET A 198 -11.97 -23.70 -11.88
N GLU A 199 -12.57 -22.72 -12.56
CA GLU A 199 -13.22 -22.91 -13.85
C GLU A 199 -12.23 -23.42 -14.92
N GLU A 200 -11.03 -22.83 -15.00
CA GLU A 200 -9.97 -23.28 -15.90
C GLU A 200 -9.56 -24.73 -15.60
N ASN A 201 -9.38 -25.07 -14.33
CA ASN A 201 -9.08 -26.43 -13.89
C ASN A 201 -10.19 -27.43 -14.26
N LEU A 202 -11.46 -27.04 -14.18
CA LEU A 202 -12.57 -27.89 -14.58
C LEU A 202 -12.64 -28.06 -16.11
N ARG A 203 -12.39 -27.00 -16.87
CA ARG A 203 -12.28 -27.04 -18.34
C ARG A 203 -11.17 -27.98 -18.80
N THR A 204 -9.99 -27.91 -18.19
CA THR A 204 -8.87 -28.83 -18.53
C THR A 204 -9.17 -30.29 -18.20
N LYS A 205 -9.99 -30.55 -17.19
CA LYS A 205 -10.47 -31.90 -16.83
C LYS A 205 -11.58 -32.43 -17.74
N LYS A 206 -11.97 -31.69 -18.79
CA LYS A 206 -13.03 -32.06 -19.75
C LYS A 206 -14.35 -32.42 -19.08
N LEU A 207 -14.75 -31.67 -18.05
CA LEU A 207 -16.08 -31.79 -17.47
C LEU A 207 -17.14 -31.53 -18.56
N GLN A 208 -18.32 -32.16 -18.43
CA GLN A 208 -19.44 -31.89 -19.34
C GLN A 208 -19.86 -30.42 -19.22
N ASN A 209 -20.21 -29.79 -20.34
CA ASN A 209 -20.55 -28.36 -20.40
C ASN A 209 -21.66 -27.98 -19.40
N ASP A 210 -22.70 -28.82 -19.26
CA ASP A 210 -23.82 -28.57 -18.35
C ASP A 210 -23.38 -28.48 -16.87
N ALA A 211 -22.39 -29.27 -16.48
CA ALA A 211 -21.84 -29.24 -15.12
C ALA A 211 -20.91 -28.03 -14.91
N LEU A 212 -20.21 -27.59 -15.95
CA LEU A 212 -19.41 -26.36 -15.91
C LEU A 212 -20.32 -25.13 -15.76
N ASP A 213 -21.41 -25.06 -16.52
CA ASP A 213 -22.37 -23.96 -16.45
C ASP A 213 -23.03 -23.88 -15.07
N ALA A 214 -23.36 -25.02 -14.46
CA ALA A 214 -23.89 -25.07 -13.09
C ALA A 214 -22.91 -24.49 -12.05
N VAL A 215 -21.60 -24.78 -12.19
CA VAL A 215 -20.55 -24.23 -11.31
C VAL A 215 -20.41 -22.72 -11.52
N VAL A 216 -20.37 -22.25 -12.77
CA VAL A 216 -20.25 -20.82 -13.08
C VAL A 216 -21.44 -20.05 -12.49
N GLU A 217 -22.67 -20.56 -12.63
CA GLU A 217 -23.85 -19.94 -12.05
C GLU A 217 -23.85 -19.97 -10.52
N ALA A 218 -23.37 -21.05 -9.90
CA ALA A 218 -23.20 -21.11 -8.45
C ALA A 218 -22.19 -20.07 -7.94
N ASN A 219 -21.04 -19.93 -8.61
CA ASN A 219 -20.01 -18.95 -8.27
C ASN A 219 -20.54 -17.52 -8.39
N LYS A 220 -21.29 -17.20 -9.45
CA LYS A 220 -21.93 -15.87 -9.59
C LYS A 220 -22.87 -15.57 -8.42
N ARG A 221 -23.73 -16.51 -8.04
CA ARG A 221 -24.63 -16.34 -6.90
C ARG A 221 -23.87 -16.17 -5.59
N GLN A 222 -22.79 -16.92 -5.40
CA GLN A 222 -21.93 -16.78 -4.23
C GLN A 222 -21.30 -15.39 -4.16
N ILE A 223 -20.80 -14.86 -5.29
CA ILE A 223 -20.25 -13.50 -5.36
C ILE A 223 -21.32 -12.46 -5.04
N ASP A 224 -22.52 -12.56 -5.62
CA ASP A 224 -23.60 -11.62 -5.34
C ASP A 224 -24.06 -11.66 -3.87
N LEU A 225 -24.12 -12.85 -3.27
CA LEU A 225 -24.40 -13.03 -1.85
C LEU A 225 -23.31 -12.40 -0.98
N LEU A 226 -22.04 -12.62 -1.33
CA LEU A 226 -20.91 -12.04 -0.60
C LEU A 226 -20.92 -10.51 -0.66
N ILE A 227 -21.22 -9.93 -1.83
CA ILE A 227 -21.38 -8.49 -1.99
C ILE A 227 -22.54 -7.96 -1.15
N GLN A 228 -23.68 -8.68 -1.12
CA GLN A 228 -24.83 -8.33 -0.29
C GLN A 228 -24.43 -8.31 1.18
N THR A 229 -23.81 -9.38 1.67
CA THR A 229 -23.43 -9.53 3.09
C THR A 229 -22.42 -8.46 3.52
N GLU A 230 -21.40 -8.18 2.71
CA GLU A 230 -20.42 -7.12 3.02
C GLU A 230 -21.10 -5.73 3.04
N ALA A 231 -22.00 -5.45 2.10
CA ALA A 231 -22.71 -4.18 2.06
C ALA A 231 -23.66 -3.99 3.26
N GLU A 232 -24.39 -5.04 3.66
CA GLU A 232 -25.24 -5.05 4.85
C GLU A 232 -24.42 -4.81 6.11
N HIS A 233 -23.29 -5.50 6.26
CA HIS A 233 -22.39 -5.31 7.41
C HIS A 233 -21.88 -3.87 7.51
N ILE A 234 -21.39 -3.28 6.40
CA ILE A 234 -20.93 -1.89 6.37
C ILE A 234 -22.07 -0.92 6.71
N TYR A 235 -23.26 -1.21 6.20
CA TYR A 235 -24.45 -0.42 6.44
C TYR A 235 -24.88 -0.42 7.91
N ASP A 236 -24.90 -1.60 8.54
CA ASP A 236 -25.27 -1.75 9.95
C ASP A 236 -24.27 -1.04 10.86
N GLU A 237 -22.99 -1.04 10.48
CA GLU A 237 -21.94 -0.37 11.24
C GLU A 237 -22.00 1.17 11.15
N LYS A 238 -22.46 1.73 10.02
CA LYS A 238 -22.29 3.16 9.69
C LYS A 238 -23.57 3.98 9.49
N PHE A 239 -24.69 3.37 9.08
CA PHE A 239 -25.86 4.11 8.57
C PHE A 239 -27.17 3.80 9.30
N GLY A 240 -27.37 2.57 9.77
CA GLY A 240 -28.48 2.20 10.67
C GLY A 240 -29.92 2.28 10.13
N ASN A 241 -30.24 3.03 9.05
CA ASN A 241 -31.57 3.08 8.40
C ASN A 241 -31.55 3.52 6.90
N GLY A 242 -32.31 2.84 6.02
CA GLY A 242 -32.41 3.06 4.56
C GLY A 242 -31.90 1.92 3.63
N PRO A 243 -32.79 1.11 3.01
CA PRO A 243 -32.41 0.05 2.06
C PRO A 243 -31.65 0.54 0.80
N GLU A 244 -31.89 1.79 0.40
CA GLU A 244 -31.23 2.42 -0.74
C GLU A 244 -29.71 2.52 -0.56
N GLN A 245 -29.25 2.71 0.67
CA GLN A 245 -27.84 2.85 0.98
C GLN A 245 -27.08 1.53 0.78
N VAL A 246 -27.72 0.39 1.06
CA VAL A 246 -27.12 -0.93 0.81
C VAL A 246 -26.81 -1.12 -0.67
N GLU A 247 -27.73 -0.76 -1.57
CA GLU A 247 -27.50 -0.88 -3.02
C GLU A 247 -26.36 0.05 -3.51
N LYS A 248 -26.24 1.25 -2.94
CA LYS A 248 -25.12 2.16 -3.21
C LYS A 248 -23.78 1.59 -2.75
N LEU A 249 -23.75 0.97 -1.57
CA LEU A 249 -22.56 0.28 -1.06
C LEU A 249 -22.19 -0.92 -1.94
N LYS A 250 -23.17 -1.73 -2.37
CA LYS A 250 -22.94 -2.83 -3.31
C LYS A 250 -22.32 -2.36 -4.63
N LEU A 251 -22.83 -1.25 -5.19
CA LEU A 251 -22.29 -0.66 -6.40
C LEU A 251 -20.85 -0.17 -6.20
N SER A 252 -20.56 0.42 -5.04
CA SER A 252 -19.21 0.88 -4.68
C SER A 252 -18.23 -0.28 -4.54
N ILE A 253 -18.61 -1.35 -3.83
CA ILE A 253 -17.83 -2.60 -3.70
C ILE A 253 -17.55 -3.21 -5.07
N LYS A 254 -18.57 -3.32 -5.93
CA LYS A 254 -18.42 -3.83 -7.30
C LYS A 254 -17.43 -3.00 -8.11
N SER A 255 -17.50 -1.68 -7.99
CA SER A 255 -16.63 -0.74 -8.71
C SER A 255 -15.17 -0.82 -8.23
N PHE A 256 -14.94 -0.92 -6.92
CA PHE A 256 -13.58 -1.16 -6.39
C PHE A 256 -13.04 -2.52 -6.83
N ALA A 257 -13.83 -3.58 -6.73
CA ALA A 257 -13.44 -4.91 -7.21
C ALA A 257 -13.07 -4.90 -8.70
N GLU A 258 -13.78 -4.12 -9.53
CA GLU A 258 -13.46 -3.95 -10.95
C GLU A 258 -12.10 -3.26 -11.15
N ILE A 259 -11.83 -2.15 -10.45
CA ILE A 259 -10.54 -1.46 -10.49
C ILE A 259 -9.39 -2.39 -10.09
N ILE A 260 -9.57 -3.16 -9.02
CA ILE A 260 -8.56 -4.09 -8.52
C ILE A 260 -8.30 -5.21 -9.53
N ASN A 261 -9.35 -5.79 -10.12
CA ASN A 261 -9.20 -6.83 -11.15
C ASN A 261 -8.51 -6.31 -12.43
N MET A 262 -8.64 -5.01 -12.73
CA MET A 262 -7.90 -4.36 -13.82
C MET A 262 -6.43 -4.06 -13.47
N GLY A 263 -5.98 -4.38 -12.26
CA GLY A 263 -4.62 -4.13 -11.77
C GLY A 263 -4.41 -2.75 -11.14
N GLY A 264 -5.49 -2.08 -10.75
CA GLY A 264 -5.44 -0.88 -9.94
C GLY A 264 -5.19 -1.19 -8.46
N GLU A 265 -4.69 -0.21 -7.71
CA GLU A 265 -4.49 -0.32 -6.28
C GLU A 265 -5.06 0.91 -5.56
N VAL A 266 -5.64 0.72 -4.38
CA VAL A 266 -6.23 1.80 -3.58
C VAL A 266 -5.63 1.74 -2.19
N HIS A 267 -5.03 2.85 -1.77
CA HIS A 267 -4.26 2.96 -0.54
C HIS A 267 -4.66 4.22 0.23
N PRO A 268 -4.50 4.24 1.56
CA PRO A 268 -4.64 5.48 2.31
C PRO A 268 -3.52 6.46 1.92
N ALA A 269 -3.70 7.74 2.22
CA ALA A 269 -2.60 8.70 2.20
C ALA A 269 -1.43 8.20 3.07
N LEU A 270 -0.19 8.53 2.69
CA LEU A 270 0.99 8.19 3.49
C LEU A 270 0.95 8.85 4.88
N SER A 271 0.37 10.05 4.95
CA SER A 271 0.16 10.81 6.19
C SER A 271 -1.05 10.34 7.01
N ALA A 272 -1.90 9.46 6.46
CA ALA A 272 -3.12 9.05 7.14
C ALA A 272 -2.83 8.46 8.53
N PRO A 273 -3.68 8.76 9.53
CA PRO A 273 -3.63 8.12 10.85
C PRO A 273 -3.68 6.59 10.75
N GLU A 274 -3.07 5.93 11.74
CA GLU A 274 -3.02 4.46 11.81
C GLU A 274 -4.42 3.81 11.81
N SER A 275 -5.39 4.47 12.45
CA SER A 275 -6.78 4.03 12.47
C SER A 275 -7.42 3.95 11.08
N ILE A 276 -7.00 4.80 10.14
CA ILE A 276 -7.46 4.74 8.74
C ILE A 276 -6.65 3.68 7.98
N LYS A 277 -5.35 3.59 8.22
CA LYS A 277 -4.48 2.61 7.54
C LYS A 277 -4.95 1.16 7.74
N LEU A 278 -5.40 0.82 8.95
CA LEU A 278 -5.92 -0.51 9.29
C LEU A 278 -7.20 -0.90 8.52
N GLU A 279 -7.89 0.06 7.91
CA GLU A 279 -9.09 -0.22 7.11
C GLU A 279 -8.76 -0.61 5.68
N PHE A 280 -7.55 -0.30 5.22
CA PHE A 280 -7.10 -0.73 3.91
C PHE A 280 -6.37 -2.06 4.03
N PRO A 281 -6.57 -2.98 3.06
CA PRO A 281 -5.78 -4.19 3.02
C PRO A 281 -4.31 -3.79 2.84
N GLU A 282 -3.44 -4.27 3.73
CA GLU A 282 -2.00 -4.19 3.51
C GLU A 282 -1.65 -4.91 2.20
N ARG A 283 -0.40 -4.80 1.71
CA ARG A 283 0.12 -5.55 0.56
C ARG A 283 0.18 -7.05 0.84
N ILE A 284 -0.97 -7.62 1.13
CA ILE A 284 -1.21 -9.02 1.37
C ILE A 284 -1.29 -9.63 -0.03
N PRO A 285 -0.53 -10.69 -0.32
CA PRO A 285 -0.73 -11.41 -1.56
C PRO A 285 -2.19 -11.86 -1.56
N LEU A 286 -2.92 -11.44 -2.59
CA LEU A 286 -4.38 -11.46 -2.73
C LEU A 286 -5.07 -12.72 -2.15
N HIS A 287 -4.43 -13.88 -2.20
CA HIS A 287 -4.94 -15.14 -1.63
C HIS A 287 -5.08 -15.22 -0.09
N LEU A 288 -4.53 -14.28 0.70
CA LEU A 288 -4.58 -14.32 2.17
C LEU A 288 -5.60 -13.36 2.80
N ILE A 289 -6.33 -12.58 2.00
CA ILE A 289 -7.34 -11.65 2.53
C ILE A 289 -8.66 -12.40 2.71
N GLU A 290 -9.04 -12.59 3.96
CA GLU A 290 -10.33 -13.16 4.35
C GLU A 290 -11.39 -12.06 4.51
N SER A 291 -12.65 -12.44 4.27
CA SER A 291 -13.81 -11.58 4.58
C SER A 291 -13.80 -11.23 6.07
N ARG A 292 -14.10 -9.97 6.39
CA ARG A 292 -14.25 -9.55 7.80
C ARG A 292 -15.56 -10.05 8.41
N THR A 293 -16.49 -10.52 7.60
CA THR A 293 -17.75 -11.10 8.07
C THR A 293 -17.59 -12.60 8.33
N LYS A 294 -17.84 -13.05 9.56
CA LYS A 294 -17.95 -14.49 9.85
C LYS A 294 -19.10 -15.07 9.02
N ARG A 295 -18.80 -16.03 8.14
CA ARG A 295 -19.82 -16.77 7.39
C ARG A 295 -20.77 -17.46 8.37
N ILE A 296 -22.06 -17.15 8.29
CA ILE A 296 -23.08 -17.91 9.01
C ILE A 296 -23.25 -19.23 8.25
N GLU A 297 -22.65 -20.30 8.74
CA GLU A 297 -23.07 -21.65 8.39
C GLU A 297 -24.51 -21.81 8.89
N LYS A 298 -25.47 -21.80 7.96
CA LYS A 298 -26.83 -22.27 8.29
C LYS A 298 -26.70 -23.77 8.57
N GLU A 299 -26.66 -24.13 9.85
CA GLU A 299 -26.99 -25.49 10.28
C GLU A 299 -28.35 -25.85 9.68
N SER A 300 -28.33 -26.75 8.70
CA SER A 300 -29.53 -27.47 8.29
C SER A 300 -29.91 -28.37 9.45
N THR A 301 -30.72 -27.86 10.38
CA THR A 301 -31.54 -28.71 11.22
C THR A 301 -32.50 -29.43 10.30
N SER A 302 -32.13 -30.65 9.93
CA SER A 302 -33.05 -31.66 9.46
C SER A 302 -34.04 -31.91 10.60
N ASP A 303 -35.23 -31.33 10.49
CA ASP A 303 -36.42 -31.86 11.13
C ASP A 303 -36.62 -33.27 10.57
N ASN A 304 -36.12 -34.26 11.31
CA ASN A 304 -36.66 -35.60 11.23
C ASN A 304 -37.99 -35.58 11.98
N ASP A 305 -39.04 -35.23 11.26
CA ASP A 305 -40.32 -35.90 11.42
C ASP A 305 -40.08 -37.41 11.27
N GLN A 306 -40.26 -38.18 12.35
CA GLN A 306 -41.03 -39.43 12.34
C GLN A 306 -41.11 -40.07 13.73
N ASP A 307 -42.37 -40.32 14.11
CA ASP A 307 -42.91 -41.35 15.02
C ASP A 307 -42.71 -41.25 16.54
#